data_AF-A0A384LQL1-F1
#
_entry.id   AF-A0A384LQL1-F1
#
_cell.length_a   1.000
_cell.length_b   1.000
_cell.length_c   1.000
_cell.angle_alpha   90.00
_cell.angle_beta   90.00
_cell.angle_gamma   90.00
#
_symmetry.space_group_name_H-M   'P 1'
#
loop_
_entity.id
_entity.type
_entity.pdbx_description
1 polymer ?
#
loop_
_entity_poly.entity_id
_entity_poly.type
_entity_poly.pdbx_seq_one_letter_code
_entity_poly.pdbx_strand_id
1 'polypeptide(L)' 'MKTTRKGLRDGELEKDTYGRLTCSECGESLKKKNDPDEVFSVRICADCGREWKELR' A
#
# COMPACT_ATOMS: atom_id res chain seq x y z
N MET A 1 -3.32 -10.69 -1.46
CA MET A 1 -3.16 -9.22 -1.52
C MET A 1 -4.53 -8.54 -1.47
N LYS A 2 -4.76 -7.67 -0.48
CA LYS A 2 -5.98 -6.84 -0.38
C LYS A 2 -5.82 -5.56 -1.22
N THR A 3 -6.88 -4.79 -1.44
CA THR A 3 -6.74 -3.44 -2.03
C THR A 3 -6.26 -2.44 -0.98
N THR A 4 -5.62 -1.34 -1.40
CA THR A 4 -5.21 -0.24 -0.50
C THR A 4 -6.42 0.34 0.26
N ARG A 5 -7.58 0.45 -0.40
CA ARG A 5 -8.84 0.85 0.26
C ARG A 5 -9.25 -0.09 1.39
N LYS A 6 -9.12 -1.41 1.19
CA LYS A 6 -9.41 -2.39 2.24
C LYS A 6 -8.35 -2.36 3.34
N GLY A 7 -7.07 -2.20 3.00
CA GLY A 7 -5.98 -2.04 3.98
C GLY A 7 -6.20 -0.85 4.91
N LEU A 8 -6.63 0.30 4.36
CA LEU A 8 -7.01 1.49 5.15
C LEU A 8 -8.20 1.22 6.08
N ARG A 9 -9.21 0.46 5.62
CA ARG A 9 -10.39 0.12 6.43
C ARG A 9 -10.07 -0.87 7.54
N ASP A 10 -9.18 -1.82 7.26
CA ASP A 10 -8.76 -2.86 8.20
C ASP A 10 -7.70 -2.34 9.20
N GLY A 11 -7.25 -1.08 9.07
CA GLY A 11 -6.22 -0.49 9.93
C GLY A 11 -4.80 -1.02 9.67
N GLU A 12 -4.57 -1.65 8.52
CA GLU A 12 -3.25 -2.15 8.11
C GLU A 12 -2.41 -1.07 7.41
N LEU A 13 -3.10 -0.07 6.86
CA LEU A 13 -2.52 1.09 6.20
C LEU A 13 -3.02 2.36 6.86
N GLU A 14 -2.18 3.37 6.85
CA GLU A 14 -2.48 4.73 7.26
C GLU A 14 -2.09 5.73 6.18
N LYS A 15 -2.47 6.98 6.40
CA LYS A 15 -1.99 8.10 5.61
C LYS A 15 -1.12 8.99 6.47
N ASP A 16 0.06 9.32 5.94
CA ASP A 16 0.91 10.33 6.58
C ASP A 16 0.32 11.74 6.41
N THR A 17 1.04 12.74 6.94
CA THR A 17 0.68 14.16 6.86
C THR A 17 0.56 14.70 5.43
N TYR A 18 1.09 13.99 4.43
CA TYR A 18 1.01 14.34 3.01
C TYR A 18 -0.01 13.48 2.25
N GLY A 19 -0.77 12.64 2.96
CA GLY A 19 -1.77 11.75 2.37
C GLY A 19 -1.17 10.51 1.68
N ARG A 20 0.12 10.21 1.87
CA ARG A 20 0.79 9.03 1.30
C ARG A 20 0.50 7.80 2.16
N LEU A 21 0.42 6.64 1.51
CA LEU A 21 0.17 5.38 2.21
C LEU A 21 1.41 4.95 3.00
N THR A 22 1.21 4.69 4.29
CA THR A 22 2.20 4.10 5.20
C THR A 22 1.65 2.78 5.75
N CYS A 23 2.56 1.86 6.10
CA CYS A 23 2.18 0.65 6.81
C CYS A 23 1.92 0.99 8.28
N SER A 24 0.77 0.59 8.82
CA SER A 24 0.43 0.87 10.23
C SER A 24 1.22 0.03 11.23
N GLU A 25 1.87 -1.05 10.77
CA GLU A 25 2.67 -1.92 11.63
C GLU A 25 4.07 -1.34 11.91
N CYS A 26 4.76 -0.85 10.89
CA CYS A 26 6.13 -0.35 11.01
C CYS A 26 6.27 1.16 10.77
N GLY A 27 5.21 1.84 10.33
CA GLY A 27 5.21 3.28 10.03
C GLY A 27 5.84 3.64 8.68
N GLU A 28 6.46 2.69 7.98
CA GLU A 28 7.19 2.98 6.74
C GLU A 28 6.29 3.28 5.55
N SER A 29 6.85 4.10 4.65
CA SER A 29 6.19 4.44 3.39
C SER A 29 6.21 3.28 2.40
N LEU A 30 5.12 3.11 1.64
CA LEU A 30 5.00 2.00 0.70
C LEU A 30 5.67 2.30 -0.64
N LYS A 31 6.55 1.39 -1.07
CA LYS A 31 7.07 1.36 -2.44
C LYS A 31 5.95 1.05 -3.43
N LYS A 32 6.09 1.53 -4.66
CA LYS A 32 5.13 1.27 -5.75
C LYS A 32 5.81 0.46 -6.83
N LYS A 33 5.17 -0.63 -7.25
CA LYS A 33 5.52 -1.41 -8.44
C LYS A 33 4.39 -1.28 -9.45
N ASN A 34 4.73 -0.88 -10.66
CA ASN A 34 3.82 -0.81 -11.81
C ASN A 34 4.20 -1.90 -12.79
N ASP A 35 3.23 -2.67 -13.23
CA ASP A 35 3.37 -3.62 -14.31
C ASP A 35 2.56 -3.11 -15.51
N PRO A 36 3.16 -2.92 -16.70
CA PRO A 36 2.46 -2.40 -17.87
C PRO A 36 1.33 -3.33 -18.35
N ASP A 37 1.38 -4.62 -18.02
CA ASP A 37 0.36 -5.61 -18.42
C ASP A 37 -0.80 -5.70 -17.41
N GLU A 38 -0.71 -4.98 -16.29
CA GLU A 38 -1.72 -4.99 -15.23
C GLU A 38 -2.49 -3.67 -15.14
N VAL A 39 -3.79 -3.77 -14.84
CA VAL A 39 -4.66 -2.60 -14.63
C VAL A 39 -4.56 -2.01 -13.22
N PHE A 40 -3.60 -2.47 -12.41
CA PHE A 40 -3.39 -2.03 -11.05
C PHE A 40 -1.91 -1.88 -10.75
N SER A 41 -1.61 -1.06 -9.75
CA SER A 41 -0.28 -0.97 -9.16
C SER A 41 -0.20 -1.78 -7.88
N VAL A 42 0.99 -2.24 -7.53
CA VAL A 42 1.24 -2.90 -6.24
C VAL A 42 1.96 -1.93 -5.31
N ARG A 43 1.45 -1.78 -4.09
CA ARG A 43 2.10 -1.10 -2.98
C ARG A 43 2.76 -2.13 -2.08
N ILE A 44 4.03 -1.94 -1.74
CA ILE A 44 4.84 -2.91 -0.99
C ILE A 44 5.47 -2.20 0.20
N CYS A 45 5.29 -2.75 1.40
CA CYS A 45 6.03 -2.31 2.58
C CYS A 45 7.45 -2.88 2.50
N ALA A 46 8.47 -2.03 2.63
CA ALA A 46 9.86 -2.46 2.52
C ALA A 46 10.32 -3.34 3.70
N ASP A 47 9.73 -3.18 4.88
CA ASP A 47 10.11 -3.91 6.08
C ASP A 47 9.27 -5.17 6.28
N CYS A 48 7.94 -5.04 6.28
CA CYS A 48 7.05 -6.16 6.55
C CYS A 48 6.86 -7.08 5.34
N GLY A 49 7.29 -6.64 4.14
CA GLY A 49 7.07 -7.35 2.88
C GLY A 49 5.60 -7.48 2.46
N ARG A 50 4.68 -6.90 3.22
CA ARG A 50 3.24 -6.91 2.93
C ARG A 50 2.97 -6.12 1.65
N GLU A 51 1.96 -6.56 0.92
CA GLU A 51 1.62 -5.96 -0.35
C GLU A 51 0.11 -5.69 -0.50
N TRP A 52 -0.23 -4.63 -1.23
CA TRP A 52 -1.61 -4.18 -1.49
C TRP A 52 -1.81 -3.74 -2.94
N LYS A 53 -3.00 -4.01 -3.51
CA LYS A 53 -3.40 -3.53 -4.84
C LYS A 53 -3.90 -2.09 -4.75
N GLU A 54 -3.26 -1.20 -5.48
CA GLU A 54 -3.76 0.15 -5.77
C GLU A 54 -4.45 0.13 -7.13
N LEU A 55 -5.79 0.06 -7.10
CA LEU A 55 -6.61 0.23 -8.28
C LEU A 55 -6.63 1.72 -8.67
N ARG A 56 -6.49 2.00 -9.96
CA ARG A 56 -6.51 3.37 -10.51
C ARG A 56 -7.91 3.99 -10.42
#